data_AF-A0A8B9EMC6-F1
#
_entry.id   AF-A0A8B9EMC6-F1
#
_cell.length_a   1.000
_cell.length_b   1.000
_cell.length_c   1.000
_cell.angle_alpha   90.00
_cell.angle_beta   90.00
_cell.angle_gamma   90.00
#
_symmetry.space_group_name_H-M   'P 1'
#
loop_
_entity.id
_entity.type
_entity.pdbx_description
1 polymer ?
#
loop_
_entity_poly.entity_id
_entity_poly.type
_entity_poly.pdbx_seq_one_letter_code
_entity_poly.pdbx_strand_id
1 'polypeptide(L)'
;MEAGKRAEDGGEAAAAGPVFTLQEVARRNSSREAWLVIHGRVYDVTRFLEEHPGGEEVLLEQAGKDATESFEDVGHSTDAREMLKQYYIGEVHPHDRKKEGSKVSCYFWSTWLIPIFGALVIGLMYRYYMLEGRSS
;
A
#
# COMPACT_ATOMS: atom_id res chain seq x y z
N MET A 1 -26.88 -30.03 -28.03
CA MET A 1 -25.47 -29.75 -27.70
C MET A 1 -25.30 -28.25 -27.82
N GLU A 2 -25.24 -27.54 -26.70
CA GLU A 2 -24.15 -26.57 -26.53
C GLU A 2 -23.91 -26.38 -25.05
N ALA A 3 -22.69 -26.73 -24.66
CA ALA A 3 -22.20 -26.61 -23.31
C ALA A 3 -21.70 -25.17 -23.10
N GLY A 4 -22.17 -24.52 -22.05
CA GLY A 4 -21.73 -23.18 -21.67
C GLY A 4 -21.46 -23.09 -20.17
N LYS A 5 -20.70 -24.04 -19.63
CA LYS A 5 -20.17 -24.02 -18.26
C LYS A 5 -18.98 -23.06 -18.22
N ARG A 6 -19.01 -21.98 -17.44
CA ARG A 6 -17.77 -21.31 -17.00
C ARG A 6 -17.91 -20.45 -15.73
N ALA A 7 -17.13 -20.88 -14.73
CA ALA A 7 -16.61 -20.20 -13.53
C ALA A 7 -17.64 -19.45 -12.64
N GLU A 8 -18.08 -19.95 -11.48
CA GLU A 8 -17.30 -20.37 -10.30
C GLU A 8 -16.10 -19.44 -10.04
N ASP A 9 -16.38 -18.18 -9.71
CA ASP A 9 -15.42 -17.31 -9.03
C ASP A 9 -15.41 -17.71 -7.55
N GLY A 10 -14.57 -18.71 -7.24
CA GLY A 10 -14.26 -19.16 -5.89
C GLY A 10 -13.41 -18.14 -5.15
N GLY A 11 -13.98 -16.96 -4.88
CA GLY A 11 -13.47 -16.04 -3.88
C GLY A 11 -13.57 -16.72 -2.51
N GLU A 12 -12.45 -17.27 -2.07
CA GLU A 12 -12.28 -17.97 -0.80
C GLU A 12 -12.95 -17.17 0.32
N ALA A 13 -14.07 -17.68 0.83
CA ALA A 13 -14.74 -17.19 2.02
C ALA A 13 -13.86 -17.48 3.24
N ALA A 14 -12.76 -16.72 3.37
CA ALA A 14 -11.99 -16.63 4.58
C ALA A 14 -12.99 -16.27 5.70
N ALA A 15 -13.01 -17.09 6.75
CA ALA A 15 -13.96 -17.06 7.85
C ALA A 15 -14.44 -15.63 8.16
N ALA A 16 -15.76 -15.42 8.12
CA ALA A 16 -16.42 -14.14 8.41
C ALA A 16 -16.13 -13.71 9.85
N GLY A 17 -14.92 -13.19 10.07
CA GLY A 17 -14.50 -12.57 11.30
C GLY A 17 -15.24 -11.25 11.49
N PRO A 18 -15.19 -10.68 12.71
CA PRO A 18 -15.73 -9.35 12.97
C PRO A 18 -15.19 -8.33 11.96
N VAL A 19 -16.07 -7.44 11.49
CA VAL A 19 -15.71 -6.35 10.58
C VAL A 19 -15.79 -5.03 11.33
N PHE A 20 -14.75 -4.23 11.24
CA PHE A 20 -14.64 -2.94 11.93
C PHE A 20 -14.50 -1.79 10.94
N THR A 21 -15.16 -0.67 11.21
CA THR A 21 -14.94 0.56 10.44
C THR A 21 -13.66 1.25 10.91
N LEU A 22 -13.03 2.05 10.05
CA LEU A 22 -11.86 2.83 10.47
C LEU A 22 -12.19 3.81 11.60
N GLN A 23 -13.44 4.27 11.67
CA GLN A 23 -13.88 5.13 12.77
C GLN A 23 -13.89 4.40 14.11
N GLU A 24 -14.28 3.12 14.13
CA GLU A 24 -14.24 2.32 15.37
C GLU A 24 -12.80 2.06 15.78
N VAL A 25 -11.93 1.69 14.84
CA VAL A 25 -10.49 1.51 15.10
C VAL A 25 -9.87 2.80 15.63
N ALA A 26 -10.19 3.96 15.04
CA ALA A 26 -9.64 5.25 15.45
C ALA A 26 -9.98 5.65 16.90
N ARG A 27 -11.03 5.08 17.49
CA ARG A 27 -11.37 5.30 18.90
C ARG A 27 -10.49 4.49 19.85
N ARG A 28 -9.84 3.42 19.37
CA ARG A 28 -8.97 2.51 20.13
C ARG A 28 -7.50 2.91 19.96
N ASN A 29 -7.18 4.08 20.49
CA ASN A 29 -5.88 4.74 20.36
C ASN A 29 -5.20 5.00 21.72
N SER A 30 -5.48 4.18 22.73
CA SER A 30 -4.97 4.39 24.09
C SER A 30 -4.15 3.20 24.58
N SER A 31 -3.33 3.39 25.62
CA SER A 31 -2.53 2.30 26.21
C SER A 31 -3.36 1.15 26.80
N ARG A 32 -4.67 1.35 27.00
CA ARG A 32 -5.59 0.32 27.50
C ARG A 32 -6.35 -0.40 26.39
N GLU A 33 -6.39 0.21 25.20
CA GLU A 33 -7.07 -0.29 24.01
C GLU A 33 -6.35 0.29 22.79
N ALA A 34 -5.35 -0.45 22.31
CA ALA A 34 -4.50 -0.05 21.19
C ALA A 34 -4.73 -0.99 20.02
N TRP A 35 -5.46 -0.52 19.00
CA TRP A 35 -5.72 -1.27 17.79
C TRP A 35 -4.94 -0.71 16.61
N LEU A 36 -4.51 -1.59 15.72
CA LEU A 36 -3.75 -1.24 14.53
C LEU A 36 -4.38 -1.91 13.31
N VAL A 37 -4.29 -1.23 12.16
CA VAL A 37 -4.62 -1.84 10.88
C VAL A 37 -3.34 -2.13 10.12
N ILE A 38 -3.16 -3.38 9.68
CA ILE A 38 -2.04 -3.80 8.84
C ILE A 38 -2.58 -4.64 7.69
N HIS A 39 -2.33 -4.24 6.44
CA HIS A 39 -2.84 -4.90 5.22
C HIS A 39 -4.38 -5.11 5.24
N GLY A 40 -5.11 -4.10 5.73
CA GLY A 40 -6.59 -4.13 5.84
C GLY A 40 -7.14 -5.08 6.91
N ARG A 41 -6.29 -5.65 7.76
CA ARG A 41 -6.67 -6.47 8.92
C ARG A 41 -6.47 -5.69 10.21
N VAL A 42 -7.34 -5.93 11.19
CA VAL A 42 -7.35 -5.24 12.49
C VAL A 42 -6.72 -6.14 13.55
N TYR A 43 -5.81 -5.56 14.32
CA TYR A 43 -5.05 -6.24 15.36
C TYR A 43 -5.20 -5.51 16.69
N ASP A 44 -5.45 -6.26 17.76
CA ASP A 44 -5.43 -5.74 19.13
C ASP A 44 -4.05 -6.01 19.76
N VAL A 45 -3.22 -4.97 19.80
CA VAL A 45 -1.86 -5.06 20.34
C VAL A 45 -1.75 -4.57 21.77
N THR A 46 -2.87 -4.33 22.45
CA THR A 46 -2.90 -3.78 23.82
C THR A 46 -2.00 -4.58 24.77
N ARG A 47 -2.00 -5.91 24.64
CA ARG A 47 -1.19 -6.80 25.50
C ARG A 47 0.27 -6.91 25.07
N PHE A 48 0.59 -6.46 23.87
CA PHE A 48 1.92 -6.54 23.27
C PHE A 48 2.72 -5.24 23.41
N LEU A 49 2.09 -4.15 23.89
CA LEU A 49 2.74 -2.84 24.03
C LEU A 49 4.11 -2.93 24.75
N GLU A 50 4.15 -3.56 25.92
CA GLU A 50 5.35 -3.69 26.74
C GLU A 50 6.34 -4.76 26.23
N GLU A 51 5.85 -5.71 25.41
CA GLU A 51 6.66 -6.81 24.87
C GLU A 51 7.26 -6.47 23.49
N HIS A 52 6.85 -5.36 22.89
CA HIS A 52 7.31 -4.94 21.58
C HIS A 52 8.80 -4.54 21.61
N PRO A 53 9.68 -5.23 20.84
CA PRO A 53 11.12 -4.92 20.85
C PRO A 53 11.47 -3.50 20.39
N GLY A 54 10.59 -2.85 19.62
CA GLY A 54 10.73 -1.45 19.18
C GLY A 54 10.24 -0.42 20.19
N GLY A 55 9.73 -0.86 21.36
CA GLY A 55 9.12 -0.01 22.38
C GLY A 55 7.62 0.20 22.19
N GLU A 56 6.92 0.56 23.27
CA GLU A 56 5.46 0.80 23.23
C GLU A 56 5.08 2.09 22.50
N GLU A 57 5.93 3.11 22.56
CA GLU A 57 5.67 4.45 22.01
C GLU A 57 5.32 4.39 20.53
N VAL A 58 6.08 3.61 19.74
CA VAL A 58 5.84 3.49 18.29
C VAL A 58 4.52 2.79 17.97
N LEU A 59 4.02 1.91 18.85
CA LEU A 59 2.71 1.29 18.69
C LEU A 59 1.60 2.27 19.06
N LEU A 60 1.79 3.06 20.11
CA LEU A 60 0.83 4.08 20.56
C LEU A 60 0.69 5.23 19.54
N GLU A 61 1.79 5.65 18.91
CA GLU A 61 1.75 6.67 17.83
C GLU A 61 0.91 6.23 16.62
N GLN A 62 0.92 4.93 16.34
CA GLN A 62 0.18 4.30 15.25
C GLN A 62 -1.20 3.76 15.68
N ALA A 63 -1.50 3.76 16.98
CA ALA A 63 -2.76 3.25 17.50
C ALA A 63 -3.96 4.02 16.91
N GLY A 64 -4.98 3.26 16.53
CA GLY A 64 -6.18 3.75 15.86
C GLY A 64 -6.02 4.05 14.37
N LYS A 65 -4.90 3.69 13.74
CA LYS A 65 -4.60 4.01 12.34
C LYS A 65 -4.17 2.79 11.54
N ASP A 66 -4.05 3.01 10.23
CA ASP A 66 -3.37 2.09 9.32
C ASP A 66 -1.86 2.27 9.46
N ALA A 67 -1.23 1.25 10.04
CA ALA A 67 0.20 1.17 10.32
C ALA A 67 0.95 0.32 9.28
N THR A 68 0.32 0.00 8.14
CA THR A 68 0.90 -0.89 7.12
C THR A 68 2.23 -0.37 6.60
N GLU A 69 2.31 0.93 6.29
CA GLU A 69 3.53 1.58 5.80
C GLU A 69 4.65 1.48 6.85
N SER A 70 4.38 1.91 8.08
CA SER A 70 5.36 1.84 9.18
C SER A 70 5.80 0.41 9.47
N PHE A 71 4.89 -0.58 9.37
CA PHE A 71 5.21 -1.99 9.60
C PHE A 71 6.15 -2.56 8.52
N GLU A 72 5.90 -2.23 7.25
CA GLU A 72 6.72 -2.69 6.12
C GLU A 72 8.06 -1.95 6.03
N ASP A 73 8.10 -0.64 6.33
CA ASP A 73 9.32 0.18 6.31
C ASP A 73 10.36 -0.30 7.32
N VAL A 74 9.91 -0.77 8.49
CA VAL A 74 10.78 -1.36 9.51
C VAL A 74 11.35 -2.71 9.07
N GLY A 75 10.65 -3.43 8.19
CA GLY A 75 11.11 -4.72 7.68
C GLY A 75 11.04 -5.85 8.71
N HIS A 76 9.90 -5.99 9.40
CA HIS A 76 9.68 -7.06 10.39
C HIS A 76 9.97 -8.47 9.83
N SER A 77 10.59 -9.32 10.65
CA SER A 77 10.94 -10.70 10.30
C SER A 77 9.70 -11.56 10.03
N THR A 78 9.90 -12.72 9.39
CA THR A 78 8.83 -13.71 9.19
C THR A 78 8.19 -14.14 10.50
N ASP A 79 8.99 -14.31 11.54
CA ASP A 79 8.54 -14.76 12.85
C ASP A 79 7.70 -13.67 13.54
N ALA A 80 8.09 -12.39 13.40
CA ALA A 80 7.29 -11.27 13.88
C ALA A 80 5.93 -11.18 13.16
N ARG A 81 5.91 -11.42 11.85
CA ARG A 81 4.67 -11.51 11.07
C ARG A 81 3.79 -12.69 11.48
N GLU A 82 4.38 -13.80 11.93
CA GLU A 82 3.62 -14.94 12.45
C GLU A 82 3.03 -14.63 13.82
N MET A 83 3.80 -14.01 14.72
CA MET A 83 3.32 -13.55 16.03
C MET A 83 2.18 -12.55 15.90
N LEU A 84 2.26 -11.64 14.92
CA LEU A 84 1.20 -10.66 14.64
C LEU A 84 -0.18 -11.31 14.45
N LYS A 85 -0.24 -12.51 13.85
CA LYS A 85 -1.51 -13.22 13.63
C LYS A 85 -2.24 -13.58 14.92
N GLN A 86 -1.52 -13.72 16.04
CA GLN A 86 -2.12 -14.02 17.35
C GLN A 86 -2.98 -12.87 17.89
N TYR A 87 -2.70 -11.65 17.44
CA TYR A 87 -3.41 -10.43 17.83
C TYR A 87 -4.53 -10.06 16.87
N TYR A 88 -4.81 -10.88 15.85
CA TYR A 88 -5.84 -10.62 14.86
C TYR A 88 -7.24 -10.69 15.47
N ILE A 89 -8.04 -9.64 15.26
CA ILE A 89 -9.43 -9.57 15.76
C ILE A 89 -10.48 -9.46 14.65
N GLY A 90 -10.10 -9.12 13.42
CA GLY A 90 -11.05 -8.96 12.32
C GLY A 90 -10.52 -8.19 11.12
N GLU A 91 -11.42 -7.85 10.19
CA GLU A 91 -11.07 -7.08 8.98
C GLU A 91 -11.66 -5.67 8.99
N VAL A 92 -11.03 -4.77 8.24
CA VAL A 92 -11.59 -3.43 8.00
C VAL A 92 -12.77 -3.52 7.02
N HIS A 93 -13.79 -2.70 7.27
CA HIS A 93 -14.99 -2.63 6.45
C HIS A 93 -14.63 -2.37 4.96
N PRO A 94 -15.23 -3.09 3.99
CA PRO A 94 -14.88 -2.97 2.57
C PRO A 94 -14.94 -1.56 2.00
N HIS A 95 -15.84 -0.71 2.52
CA HIS A 95 -15.93 0.71 2.12
C HIS A 95 -14.77 1.57 2.59
N ASP A 96 -14.09 1.17 3.66
CA ASP A 96 -12.98 1.90 4.26
C ASP A 96 -11.62 1.36 3.83
N ARG A 97 -11.57 0.18 3.19
CA ARG A 97 -10.32 -0.40 2.67
C ARG A 97 -9.80 0.46 1.51
N LYS A 98 -8.59 1.00 1.64
CA LYS A 98 -7.86 1.49 0.47
C LYS A 98 -7.67 0.32 -0.49
N LYS A 99 -8.17 0.45 -1.73
CA LYS A 99 -7.93 -0.55 -2.78
C LYS A 99 -6.42 -0.63 -3.04
N GLU A 100 -5.80 -1.70 -2.55
CA GLU A 100 -4.46 -2.13 -2.94
C GLU A 100 -4.51 -2.55 -4.42
N GLY A 101 -4.47 -1.58 -5.33
CA GLY A 101 -4.70 -1.85 -6.75
C GLY A 101 -4.48 -0.67 -7.69
N SER A 102 -4.37 0.57 -7.20
CA SER A 102 -3.85 1.66 -8.00
C SER A 102 -2.39 1.89 -7.67
N LYS A 103 -1.52 0.97 -8.12
CA LYS A 103 -0.17 1.39 -8.49
C LYS A 103 -0.37 2.57 -9.43
N VAL A 104 0.07 3.74 -8.99
CA VAL A 104 -0.01 4.96 -9.77
C VAL A 104 0.76 4.73 -11.07
N SER A 105 0.01 4.46 -12.15
CA SER A 105 0.51 4.48 -13.51
C SER A 105 0.73 5.94 -13.90
N CYS A 106 1.79 6.57 -13.39
CA CYS A 106 2.21 7.88 -13.87
C CYS A 106 3.74 8.04 -13.94
N TYR A 107 4.47 6.95 -14.20
CA TYR A 107 5.87 7.02 -14.63
C TYR A 107 6.16 6.18 -15.88
N PHE A 108 5.12 5.68 -16.58
CA PHE A 108 5.31 4.73 -17.68
C PHE A 108 5.27 5.34 -19.10
N TRP A 109 4.64 6.49 -19.32
CA TRP A 109 4.61 7.11 -20.66
C TRP A 109 5.67 8.18 -20.88
N SER A 110 6.23 8.74 -19.80
CA SER A 110 7.11 9.92 -19.90
C SER A 110 8.58 9.57 -20.18
N THR A 111 9.04 8.37 -19.82
CA THR A 111 10.48 8.05 -19.88
C THR A 111 10.95 7.58 -21.27
N TRP A 112 10.04 7.32 -22.21
CA TRP A 112 10.40 6.93 -23.59
C TRP A 112 10.08 7.99 -24.65
N LEU A 113 9.16 8.92 -24.38
CA LEU A 113 8.80 9.99 -25.33
C LEU A 113 9.68 11.24 -25.21
N ILE A 114 10.17 11.58 -24.02
CA ILE A 114 11.03 12.75 -23.77
C ILE A 114 12.41 12.66 -24.49
N PRO A 115 13.16 11.54 -24.46
CA PRO A 115 14.46 11.49 -25.14
C PRO A 115 14.34 11.55 -26.67
N ILE A 116 13.25 11.04 -27.25
CA ILE A 116 13.02 11.05 -28.70
C ILE A 116 12.66 12.46 -29.19
N PHE A 117 11.83 13.19 -28.43
CA PHE A 117 11.49 14.58 -28.77
C PHE A 117 12.70 15.52 -28.62
N GLY A 118 13.54 15.31 -27.61
CA GLY A 118 14.78 16.06 -27.42
C GLY A 118 15.76 15.89 -28.57
N ALA A 119 15.97 14.65 -29.05
CA ALA A 119 16.87 14.39 -30.17
C ALA A 119 16.38 15.01 -31.50
N LEU A 120 15.06 15.02 -31.73
CA LEU A 120 14.46 15.64 -32.92
C LEU A 120 14.63 17.17 -32.93
N VAL A 121 14.41 17.84 -31.80
CA VAL A 121 14.58 19.30 -31.68
C VAL A 121 16.05 19.70 -31.80
N ILE A 122 16.96 18.98 -31.15
CA ILE A 122 18.41 19.24 -31.24
C ILE A 122 18.92 19.04 -32.67
N GLY A 123 18.47 17.98 -33.36
CA GLY A 123 18.84 17.73 -34.76
C GLY A 123 18.34 18.82 -35.72
N LEU A 124 17.11 19.30 -35.53
CA LEU A 124 16.53 20.37 -36.36
C LEU A 124 17.23 21.72 -36.10
N MET A 125 17.57 22.02 -34.84
CA MET A 125 18.35 23.20 -34.47
C MET A 125 19.78 23.16 -35.03
N TYR A 126 20.46 22.02 -34.97
CA TYR A 126 21.79 21.85 -35.58
C TYR A 126 21.76 21.99 -37.10
N ARG A 127 20.70 21.50 -37.76
CA ARG A 127 20.53 21.67 -39.21
C ARG A 127 20.33 23.13 -39.60
N TYR A 128 19.55 23.88 -38.84
CA TYR A 128 19.37 25.32 -39.02
C TYR A 128 20.70 26.05 -38.86
N TYR A 129 21.40 25.83 -37.74
CA TYR A 129 22.67 26.51 -37.46
C TYR A 129 23.78 26.21 -38.49
N MET A 130 23.83 24.98 -39.02
CA MET A 130 24.78 24.60 -40.07
C MET A 130 24.40 25.12 -41.47
N LEU A 131 23.13 25.46 -41.71
CA LEU A 131 22.69 26.09 -42.96
C LEU A 131 22.98 27.61 -42.93
N GLU A 132 22.76 28.29 -41.80
CA GLU A 132 23.14 29.71 -41.64
C GLU A 132 24.66 29.92 -41.60
N GLY A 133 25.44 28.97 -41.07
CA GLY A 133 26.90 29.06 -41.02
C GLY A 133 27.61 28.99 -42.38
N ARG A 134 26.89 28.75 -43.49
CA ARG A 134 27.42 28.72 -44.86
C ARG A 134 27.16 29.99 -45.67
N SER A 135 26.51 31.01 -45.09
CA SER A 135 26.24 32.28 -45.76
C SER A 135 27.01 33.44 -45.12
N SER A 136 28.33 33.37 -45.17
CA SER A 136 29.25 34.52 -45.13
C SER A 136 30.54 34.16 -45.85
#